data_AF-A0A225DIJ8-F1
#
_entry.id   AF-A0A225DIJ8-F1
#
_cell.length_a   1.000
_cell.length_b   1.000
_cell.length_c   1.000
_cell.angle_alpha   90.00
_cell.angle_beta   90.00
_cell.angle_gamma   90.00
#
_symmetry.space_group_name_H-M   'P 1'
#
loop_
_entity.id
_entity.type
_entity.pdbx_description
1 polymer ?
#
loop_
_entity_poly.entity_id
_entity_poly.type
_entity_poly.pdbx_seq_one_letter_code
_entity_poly.pdbx_strand_id
1 'polypeptide(L)'
;MCLELAEEAIEREMLAEAIESRIKDLQARRQRFLHGAEMLRTLVLQCMDTRGEKAISSPELTLSISTRSADVVVTDEAAVPSRFFTPQPPNLDKKALKDAVLTDGEVIDGVSLGNGKISLTIRRK
;
A
#
# COMPACT_ATOMS: atom_id res chain seq x y z
N MET A 1 -38.36 3.10 13.09
CA MET A 1 -37.11 2.85 13.84
C MET A 1 -36.05 2.22 12.95
N CYS A 2 -36.22 0.99 12.42
CA CYS A 2 -35.20 0.38 11.56
C CYS A 2 -34.97 1.10 10.22
N LEU A 3 -36.02 1.70 9.63
CA LEU A 3 -35.91 2.46 8.37
C LEU A 3 -35.13 3.77 8.57
N GLU A 4 -35.51 4.57 9.56
CA GLU A 4 -34.75 5.78 9.96
C GLU A 4 -33.26 5.50 10.20
N LEU A 5 -32.94 4.38 10.88
CA LEU A 5 -31.55 3.97 11.12
C LEU A 5 -30.83 3.55 9.82
N ALA A 6 -31.55 2.97 8.85
CA ALA A 6 -30.97 2.62 7.56
C ALA A 6 -30.72 3.87 6.70
N GLU A 7 -31.60 4.87 6.74
CA GLU A 7 -31.40 6.17 6.07
C GLU A 7 -30.20 6.92 6.66
N GLU A 8 -30.13 6.98 7.98
CA GLU A 8 -29.02 7.61 8.73
C GLU A 8 -27.68 6.86 8.55
N ALA A 9 -27.72 5.56 8.25
CA ALA A 9 -26.55 4.80 7.82
C ALA A 9 -26.10 5.17 6.40
N ILE A 10 -27.04 5.29 5.45
CA ILE A 10 -26.75 5.73 4.08
C ILE A 10 -26.15 7.15 4.08
N GLU A 11 -26.68 8.06 4.88
CA GLU A 11 -26.17 9.43 4.96
C GLU A 11 -24.71 9.45 5.44
N ARG A 12 -24.35 8.61 6.41
CA ARG A 12 -22.95 8.45 6.84
C ARG A 12 -22.05 7.90 5.75
N GLU A 13 -22.52 6.93 4.97
CA GLU A 13 -21.76 6.41 3.82
C GLU A 13 -21.50 7.51 2.79
N MET A 14 -22.51 8.33 2.48
CA MET A 14 -22.39 9.46 1.56
C MET A 14 -21.39 10.52 2.05
N LEU A 15 -21.45 10.86 3.34
CA LEU A 15 -20.49 11.79 3.96
C LEU A 15 -19.07 11.22 3.93
N ALA A 16 -18.91 9.91 4.17
CA ALA A 16 -17.61 9.25 4.10
C ALA A 16 -17.03 9.30 2.68
N GLU A 17 -17.83 9.04 1.65
CA GLU A 17 -17.42 9.16 0.24
C GLU A 17 -16.98 10.60 -0.10
N ALA A 18 -17.72 11.61 0.38
CA ALA A 18 -17.37 13.01 0.20
C ALA A 18 -16.03 13.36 0.88
N ILE A 19 -15.80 12.85 2.10
CA ILE A 19 -14.53 13.00 2.82
C ILE A 19 -13.40 12.31 2.06
N GLU A 20 -13.62 11.11 1.51
CA GLU A 20 -12.61 10.39 0.73
C GLU A 20 -12.19 11.18 -0.51
N SER A 21 -13.14 11.80 -1.22
CA SER A 21 -12.86 12.72 -2.32
C SER A 21 -11.95 13.86 -1.88
N ARG A 22 -12.23 14.46 -0.73
CA ARG A 22 -11.39 15.54 -0.17
C ARG A 22 -10.00 15.05 0.23
N ILE A 23 -9.87 13.84 0.77
CA ILE A 23 -8.59 13.22 1.09
C ILE A 23 -7.76 13.05 -0.17
N LYS A 24 -8.36 12.57 -1.28
CA LYS A 24 -7.67 12.42 -2.58
C LYS A 24 -7.09 13.75 -3.06
N ASP A 25 -7.87 14.83 -2.99
CA ASP A 25 -7.38 16.18 -3.33
C ASP A 25 -6.19 16.64 -2.47
N LEU A 26 -6.27 16.40 -1.16
CA LEU A 26 -5.22 16.77 -0.22
C LEU A 26 -3.96 15.93 -0.42
N GLN A 27 -4.10 14.64 -0.72
CA GLN A 27 -2.99 13.77 -1.09
C GLN A 27 -2.32 14.24 -2.39
N ALA A 28 -3.10 14.61 -3.40
CA ALA A 28 -2.55 15.16 -4.64
C ALA A 28 -1.80 16.48 -4.40
N ARG A 29 -2.34 17.36 -3.54
CA ARG A 29 -1.65 18.59 -3.10
C ARG A 29 -0.33 18.28 -2.37
N ARG A 30 -0.37 17.36 -1.41
CA ARG A 30 0.83 16.90 -0.69
C ARG A 30 1.88 16.38 -1.66
N GLN A 31 1.48 15.56 -2.64
CA GLN A 31 2.41 15.00 -3.62
C GLN A 31 3.08 16.08 -4.48
N ARG A 32 2.36 17.15 -4.84
CA ARG A 32 2.98 18.29 -5.56
C ARG A 32 4.06 18.98 -4.74
N PHE A 33 3.85 19.17 -3.43
CA PHE A 33 4.88 19.75 -2.56
C PHE A 33 6.08 18.82 -2.41
N LEU A 34 5.86 17.50 -2.27
CA LEU A 34 6.95 16.53 -2.22
C LEU A 34 7.76 16.51 -3.51
N HIS A 35 7.09 16.51 -4.66
CA HIS A 35 7.77 16.57 -5.95
C HIS A 35 8.58 17.87 -6.10
N GLY A 36 8.03 19.01 -5.68
CA GLY A 36 8.77 20.27 -5.63
C GLY A 36 10.01 20.19 -4.73
N ALA A 37 9.90 19.57 -3.56
CA ALA A 37 11.03 19.37 -2.67
C ALA A 37 12.10 18.43 -3.26
N GLU A 38 11.72 17.35 -3.94
CA GLU A 38 12.64 16.46 -4.65
C GLU A 38 13.37 17.17 -5.80
N MET A 39 12.65 17.99 -6.58
CA MET A 39 13.24 18.83 -7.62
C MET A 39 14.27 19.79 -7.03
N LEU A 40 13.96 20.48 -5.93
CA LEU A 40 14.90 21.37 -5.24
C LEU A 40 16.13 20.62 -4.74
N ARG A 41 15.97 19.43 -4.16
CA ARG A 41 17.10 18.60 -3.72
C ARG A 41 18.00 18.19 -4.88
N THR A 42 17.41 17.88 -6.03
CA THR A 42 18.15 17.55 -7.27
C THR A 42 18.96 18.76 -7.76
N LEU A 43 18.35 19.95 -7.77
CA LEU A 43 19.03 21.19 -8.14
C LEU A 43 20.17 21.52 -7.17
N VAL A 44 19.97 21.35 -5.86
CA VAL A 44 21.03 21.53 -4.86
C VAL A 44 22.20 20.58 -5.11
N LEU A 45 21.92 19.30 -5.38
CA LEU A 45 22.94 18.31 -5.72
C LEU A 45 23.73 18.72 -6.97
N GLN A 46 23.04 19.14 -8.04
CA GLN A 46 23.68 19.61 -9.28
C GLN A 46 24.57 20.85 -9.05
N CYS A 47 24.10 21.80 -8.24
CA CYS A 47 24.86 22.99 -7.87
C CYS A 47 26.13 22.63 -7.08
N MET A 48 26.02 21.74 -6.09
CA MET A 48 27.16 21.29 -5.29
C MET A 48 28.17 20.52 -6.15
N ASP A 49 27.70 19.65 -7.05
CA ASP A 49 28.54 18.87 -7.95
C ASP A 49 29.30 19.76 -8.95
N THR A 50 28.60 20.73 -9.56
CA THR A 50 29.20 21.72 -10.49
C THR A 50 30.30 22.56 -9.80
N ARG A 51 30.16 22.81 -8.50
CA ARG A 51 31.14 23.56 -7.69
C ARG A 51 32.23 22.66 -7.07
N GLY A 52 32.11 21.34 -7.16
CA GLY A 52 33.01 20.39 -6.50
C GLY A 52 32.92 20.40 -4.98
N GLU A 53 31.83 20.93 -4.40
CA GLU A 53 31.63 21.02 -2.95
C GLU A 53 31.04 19.72 -2.40
N LYS A 54 31.80 18.99 -1.57
CA LYS A 54 31.33 17.72 -0.98
C LYS A 54 30.40 17.90 0.22
N ALA A 55 30.54 19.00 0.96
CA ALA A 55 29.71 19.32 2.11
C ALA A 55 29.64 20.83 2.35
N ILE A 56 28.47 21.31 2.78
CA ILE A 56 28.21 22.70 3.16
C ILE A 56 27.52 22.67 4.52
N SER A 57 28.11 23.32 5.52
CA SER A 57 27.54 23.44 6.87
C SER A 57 26.93 24.81 7.05
N SER A 58 25.66 24.88 7.48
CA SER A 58 25.01 26.09 7.98
C SER A 58 24.43 25.84 9.38
N PRO A 59 24.12 26.89 10.17
CA PRO A 59 23.48 26.73 11.47
C PRO A 59 22.11 26.04 11.42
N GLU A 60 21.41 26.15 10.29
CA GLU A 60 20.04 25.63 10.12
C GLU A 60 20.01 24.24 9.47
N LEU A 61 21.01 23.90 8.65
CA LEU A 61 21.10 22.63 7.94
C LEU A 61 22.52 22.29 7.50
N THR A 62 22.81 21.01 7.31
CA THR A 62 24.07 20.55 6.74
C THR A 62 23.78 19.75 5.47
N LEU A 63 24.42 20.15 4.38
CA LEU A 63 24.40 19.44 3.10
C LEU A 63 25.64 18.57 3.01
N SER A 64 25.48 17.31 2.61
CA SER A 64 26.59 16.42 2.31
C SER A 64 26.23 15.54 1.12
N ILE A 65 27.19 15.38 0.20
CA ILE A 65 27.08 14.41 -0.88
C ILE A 65 27.73 13.12 -0.39
N SER A 66 26.95 12.04 -0.37
CA SER A 66 27.46 10.70 -0.10
C SER A 66 27.29 9.85 -1.35
N THR A 67 28.36 9.15 -1.74
CA THR A 67 28.31 8.15 -2.79
C THR A 67 27.80 6.86 -2.18
N ARG A 68 26.57 6.47 -2.50
CA ARG A 68 26.07 5.14 -2.12
C ARG A 68 26.73 4.08 -3.00
N SER A 69 27.08 2.94 -2.43
CA SER A 69 27.49 1.77 -3.21
C SER A 69 26.38 1.36 -4.17
N ALA A 70 26.77 0.80 -5.33
CA ALA A 70 25.81 0.29 -6.32
C ALA A 70 24.85 -0.72 -5.66
N ASP A 71 23.56 -0.58 -5.97
CA ASP A 71 22.53 -1.50 -5.51
C ASP A 71 22.52 -2.76 -6.38
N VAL A 72 22.09 -3.88 -5.81
CA VAL A 72 21.99 -5.14 -6.56
C VAL A 72 20.71 -5.09 -7.40
N VAL A 73 20.86 -4.84 -8.70
CA VAL A 73 19.75 -4.86 -9.65
C VAL A 73 19.63 -6.27 -10.23
N VAL A 74 18.56 -6.98 -9.86
CA VAL A 74 18.22 -8.28 -10.46
C VAL A 74 17.52 -8.02 -11.79
N THR A 75 18.22 -8.25 -12.91
CA THR A 75 17.68 -8.05 -14.26
C THR A 75 16.85 -9.24 -14.75
N ASP A 76 17.16 -10.44 -14.24
CA ASP A 76 16.44 -11.67 -14.55
C ASP A 76 16.47 -12.59 -13.32
N GLU A 77 15.30 -12.81 -12.72
CA GLU A 77 15.13 -13.67 -11.56
C GLU A 77 15.37 -15.15 -11.89
N ALA A 78 15.14 -15.60 -13.13
CA ALA A 78 15.33 -17.00 -13.53
C ALA A 78 16.82 -17.37 -13.66
N ALA A 79 17.69 -16.39 -13.91
CA ALA A 79 19.14 -16.56 -13.94
C ALA A 79 19.78 -16.53 -12.54
N VAL A 80 19.04 -16.09 -11.51
CA VAL A 80 19.57 -16.02 -10.14
C VAL A 80 19.67 -17.43 -9.56
N PRO A 81 20.82 -17.83 -9.00
CA PRO A 81 20.96 -19.15 -8.38
C PRO A 81 19.93 -19.36 -7.26
N SER A 82 19.39 -20.58 -7.20
CA SER A 82 18.40 -21.01 -6.18
C SER A 82 18.83 -20.79 -4.73
N ARG A 83 20.12 -20.57 -4.46
CA ARG A 83 20.67 -20.25 -3.13
C ARG A 83 20.20 -18.89 -2.59
N PHE A 84 19.76 -17.98 -3.45
CA PHE A 84 19.24 -16.65 -3.06
C PHE A 84 17.72 -16.64 -2.90
N PHE A 85 17.03 -17.72 -3.28
CA PHE A 85 15.60 -17.84 -3.11
C PHE A 85 15.28 -18.58 -1.81
N THR A 86 14.47 -17.95 -0.97
CA THR A 86 13.81 -18.64 0.15
C THR A 86 12.65 -19.48 -0.41
N PRO A 87 12.56 -20.79 -0.08
CA PRO A 87 11.42 -21.61 -0.46
C PRO A 87 10.13 -21.01 0.12
N GLN A 88 9.18 -20.61 -0.73
CA GLN A 88 7.88 -20.16 -0.25
C GLN A 88 7.09 -21.36 0.30
N PRO A 89 6.48 -21.24 1.49
CA PRO A 89 5.57 -22.27 1.98
C PRO A 89 4.40 -22.44 1.01
N PRO A 90 3.84 -23.65 0.85
CA PRO A 90 2.71 -23.89 -0.04
C PRO A 90 1.56 -22.96 0.31
N ASN A 91 1.13 -22.16 -0.65
CA ASN A 91 0.00 -21.26 -0.48
C ASN A 91 -1.28 -22.09 -0.36
N LEU A 92 -1.89 -22.04 0.82
CA LEU A 92 -3.20 -22.64 1.04
C LEU A 92 -4.24 -21.91 0.18
N ASP A 93 -4.78 -22.60 -0.82
CA ASP A 93 -5.88 -22.09 -1.62
C ASP A 93 -7.18 -22.15 -0.78
N LYS A 94 -7.46 -21.03 -0.10
CA LYS A 94 -8.65 -20.86 0.72
C LYS A 94 -9.95 -20.91 -0.09
N LYS A 95 -9.90 -20.72 -1.41
CA LYS A 95 -11.09 -20.78 -2.27
C LYS A 95 -11.41 -22.25 -2.58
N ALA A 96 -10.43 -23.00 -3.08
CA ALA A 96 -10.57 -24.45 -3.29
C ALA A 96 -10.97 -25.16 -1.97
N LEU A 97 -10.37 -24.76 -0.84
CA LEU A 97 -10.73 -25.29 0.47
C LEU A 97 -12.19 -24.98 0.86
N LYS A 98 -12.67 -23.76 0.58
CA LYS A 98 -14.06 -23.41 0.84
C LYS A 98 -15.01 -24.17 -0.06
N ASP A 99 -14.67 -24.31 -1.33
CA ASP A 99 -15.52 -25.01 -2.30
C ASP A 99 -15.64 -26.50 -1.94
N ALA A 100 -14.53 -27.17 -1.60
CA ALA A 100 -14.52 -28.57 -1.16
C ALA A 100 -15.35 -28.79 0.13
N VAL A 101 -15.25 -27.88 1.11
CA VAL A 101 -15.94 -28.03 2.40
C VAL A 101 -17.41 -27.61 2.35
N LEU A 102 -17.77 -26.53 1.63
CA LEU A 102 -19.16 -26.06 1.55
C LEU A 102 -19.98 -26.73 0.45
N THR A 103 -19.36 -27.09 -0.68
CA THR A 103 -20.07 -27.52 -1.88
C THR A 103 -20.02 -29.04 -2.04
N ASP A 104 -18.85 -29.64 -1.85
CA ASP A 104 -18.66 -31.09 -2.01
C ASP A 104 -18.86 -31.87 -0.69
N GLY A 105 -18.93 -31.16 0.44
CA GLY A 105 -19.17 -31.73 1.77
C GLY A 105 -17.98 -32.52 2.33
N GLU A 106 -16.78 -32.27 1.81
CA GLU A 106 -15.57 -32.98 2.20
C GLU A 106 -15.12 -32.56 3.62
N VAL A 107 -14.90 -33.54 4.50
CA VAL A 107 -14.47 -33.28 5.88
C VAL A 107 -12.94 -33.24 5.90
N ILE A 108 -12.38 -32.03 5.93
CA ILE A 108 -10.94 -31.79 5.97
C ILE A 108 -10.50 -31.52 7.41
N ASP A 109 -9.54 -32.32 7.90
CA ASP A 109 -8.99 -32.15 9.25
C ASP A 109 -8.33 -30.78 9.41
N GLY A 110 -8.66 -30.06 10.48
CA GLY A 110 -8.23 -28.67 10.72
C GLY A 110 -9.12 -27.56 10.14
N VAL A 111 -10.23 -27.88 9.44
CA VAL A 111 -11.21 -26.88 8.98
C VAL A 111 -12.51 -26.98 9.79
N SER A 112 -12.93 -25.89 10.42
CA SER A 112 -14.23 -25.77 11.08
C SER A 112 -15.10 -24.71 10.43
N LEU A 113 -16.37 -25.02 10.21
CA LEU A 113 -17.36 -24.06 9.74
C LEU A 113 -17.78 -23.16 10.91
N GLY A 114 -17.51 -21.87 10.79
CA GLY A 114 -18.03 -20.89 11.74
C GLY A 114 -19.54 -20.70 11.59
N ASN A 115 -20.20 -20.25 12.66
CA ASN A 115 -21.62 -19.89 12.61
C ASN A 115 -21.83 -18.77 11.58
N GLY A 116 -22.67 -19.03 10.58
CA GLY A 116 -23.05 -18.04 9.58
C GLY A 116 -23.54 -16.76 10.27
N LYS A 117 -23.00 -15.61 9.86
CA LYS A 117 -23.42 -14.31 10.39
C LYS A 117 -24.64 -13.83 9.62
N ILE A 118 -25.67 -13.37 10.34
CA ILE A 118 -26.80 -12.66 9.72
C ILE A 118 -26.26 -11.35 9.14
N SER A 119 -26.44 -11.13 7.84
CA SER A 119 -26.01 -9.92 7.13
C SER A 119 -27.22 -9.12 6.64
N LEU A 120 -27.19 -7.79 6.83
CA LEU A 120 -28.17 -6.86 6.26
C LEU A 120 -27.62 -6.26 4.97
N THR A 121 -28.43 -6.15 3.93
CA THR A 121 -28.11 -5.44 2.69
C THR A 121 -29.08 -4.28 2.51
N ILE A 122 -28.57 -3.06 2.42
CA ILE A 122 -29.36 -1.86 2.13
C ILE A 122 -29.11 -1.48 0.67
N ARG A 123 -30.14 -1.47 -0.17
CA ARG A 123 -30.05 -1.08 -1.59
C ARG A 123 -30.79 0.22 -1.83
N ARG A 124 -30.15 1.15 -2.52
CA ARG A 124 -30.76 2.40 -2.98
C ARG A 124 -31.50 2.15 -4.30
N LYS A 125 -32.57 2.92 -4.56
CA LYS A 125 -33.22 3.00 -5.88
C LYS A 125 -32.50 4.00 -6.77
#